data_AF-A0A1N7G5A4-F1
#
_entry.id   AF-A0A1N7G5A4-F1
#
_cell.length_a   1.000
_cell.length_b   1.000
_cell.length_c   1.000
_cell.angle_alpha   90.00
_cell.angle_beta   90.00
_cell.angle_gamma   90.00
#
_symmetry.space_group_name_H-M   'P 1'
#
loop_
_entity.id
_entity.type
_entity.pdbx_description
1 polymer ?
#
loop_
_entity_poly.entity_id
_entity_poly.type
_entity_poly.pdbx_seq_one_letter_code
_entity_poly.pdbx_strand_id
1 'polypeptide(L)' 'MSLHECPRCGKEVATNSTSAGAFNLPPTLHCVHDEQAVEMEVVSEADLLEEAIVHE' A
#
# COMPACT_ATOMS: atom_id res chain seq x y z
N MET A 1 -3.68 7.28 -4.25
CA MET A 1 -2.50 7.32 -3.35
C MET A 1 -2.75 6.37 -2.20
N SER A 2 -1.75 5.60 -1.76
CA SER A 2 -1.88 4.68 -0.61
C SER A 2 -0.83 4.97 0.47
N LEU A 3 -1.24 4.84 1.72
CA LEU A 3 -0.40 4.96 2.91
C LEU A 3 -0.11 3.58 3.47
N HIS A 4 1.16 3.26 3.63
CA HIS A 4 1.65 1.99 4.16
C HIS A 4 2.26 2.22 5.54
N GLU A 5 1.97 1.37 6.51
CA GLU A 5 2.53 1.40 7.86
C GLU A 5 3.28 0.10 8.16
N CYS A 6 4.43 0.20 8.82
CA CYS A 6 5.14 -0.98 9.29
C CYS A 6 4.56 -1.45 10.64
N PRO A 7 4.08 -2.70 10.75
CA PRO A 7 3.48 -3.20 11.99
C PRO A 7 4.47 -3.34 13.15
N ARG A 8 5.79 -3.30 12.89
CA ARG A 8 6.81 -3.40 13.94
C ARG A 8 7.22 -2.07 14.54
N CYS A 9 7.31 -1.01 13.74
CA CYS A 9 7.87 0.27 14.18
C CYS A 9 6.94 1.47 13.99
N GLY A 10 5.77 1.29 13.37
CA GLY A 10 4.82 2.36 13.08
C GLY A 10 5.32 3.36 12.04
N LYS A 11 6.34 3.01 11.25
CA LYS A 11 6.85 3.90 10.20
C LYS A 11 5.88 3.93 9.03
N GLU A 12 5.48 5.13 8.65
CA GLU A 12 4.55 5.37 7.55
C GLU A 12 5.28 5.74 6.25
N VAL A 13 4.79 5.23 5.11
CA VAL A 13 5.27 5.54 3.77
C VAL A 13 4.08 5.76 2.85
N ALA A 14 3.97 6.96 2.28
CA ALA A 14 2.96 7.27 1.27
C ALA A 14 3.49 6.95 -0.13
N THR A 15 2.71 6.23 -0.92
CA THR A 15 2.98 5.95 -2.33
C THR A 15 1.97 6.67 -3.23
N ASN A 16 2.48 7.20 -4.34
CA ASN A 16 1.63 7.82 -5.36
C ASN A 16 1.37 6.82 -6.50
N SER A 17 0.30 7.06 -7.26
CA SER A 17 -0.13 6.17 -8.34
C SER A 17 0.85 6.12 -9.54
N THR A 18 1.96 6.87 -9.48
CA THR A 18 2.99 6.90 -10.53
C THR A 18 3.93 5.69 -10.47
N SER A 19 3.95 4.96 -9.35
CA SER A 19 4.73 3.73 -9.16
C SER A 19 3.95 2.43 -9.42
N ALA A 20 2.67 2.51 -9.83
CA ALA A 20 1.95 1.36 -10.36
C ALA A 20 2.57 1.01 -11.72
N GLY A 21 3.13 -0.19 -11.85
CA GLY A 21 3.69 -0.69 -13.10
C GLY A 21 2.60 -0.90 -14.17
N ALA A 22 2.92 -1.64 -15.23
CA ALA A 22 1.97 -1.96 -16.31
C ALA A 22 0.66 -2.67 -15.85
N PHE A 23 0.64 -3.13 -14.61
CA PHE A 23 -0.52 -3.67 -13.92
C PHE A 23 -0.82 -2.69 -12.78
N ASN A 24 -2.06 -2.21 -12.66
CA ASN A 24 -2.55 -1.39 -11.54
C ASN A 24 -2.55 -2.18 -10.22
N LEU A 25 -1.42 -2.80 -9.88
CA LEU A 25 -1.18 -3.51 -8.64
C LEU A 25 -0.49 -2.54 -7.69
N PRO A 26 -1.02 -2.36 -6.47
CA PRO A 26 -0.36 -1.54 -5.47
C PRO A 26 1.04 -2.11 -5.18
N PRO A 27 2.06 -1.25 -4.99
CA PRO A 27 3.41 -1.71 -4.71
C PRO A 27 3.47 -2.42 -3.35
N THR A 28 4.13 -3.58 -3.29
CA THR A 28 4.44 -4.26 -2.03
C THR A 28 5.65 -3.59 -1.36
N LEU A 29 5.45 -2.92 -0.23
CA LEU A 29 6.51 -2.27 0.52
C LEU A 29 7.00 -3.14 1.68
N HIS A 30 8.31 -3.06 1.96
CA HIS A 30 8.94 -3.78 3.06
C HIS A 30 9.76 -2.82 3.94
N CYS A 31 9.63 -2.95 5.25
CA CYS A 31 10.47 -2.29 6.23
C CYS A 31 11.55 -3.27 6.74
N VAL A 32 12.80 -2.84 6.78
CA VAL A 32 13.93 -3.69 7.20
C VAL A 32 14.26 -3.45 8.68
N HIS A 33 14.25 -4.52 9.46
CA HIS A 33 14.56 -4.55 10.89
C HIS A 33 15.54 -5.68 11.19
N ASP A 34 16.73 -5.36 11.71
CA ASP A 34 17.70 -6.35 12.22
C ASP A 34 17.80 -7.59 11.31
N GLU A 35 18.05 -7.35 10.02
CA GLU A 35 18.20 -8.37 8.96
C GLU A 35 16.91 -9.08 8.49
N GLN A 36 15.73 -8.67 8.96
CA GLN A 36 14.43 -9.15 8.52
C GLN A 36 13.68 -8.09 7.71
N ALA A 37 13.15 -8.47 6.56
CA ALA A 37 12.20 -7.66 5.82
C ALA A 37 10.77 -7.98 6.30
N VAL A 38 10.04 -6.95 6.71
CA VAL A 38 8.66 -7.04 7.17
C VAL A 38 7.80 -6.32 6.16
N GLU A 39 6.81 -7.01 5.60
CA GLU A 39 5.83 -6.40 4.70
C GLU A 39 5.05 -5.30 5.45
N MET A 40 4.90 -4.15 4.81
CA MET A 40 4.13 -3.03 5.33
C MET A 40 2.66 -3.21 4.96
N GLU A 41 1.78 -2.83 5.88
CA GLU A 41 0.33 -2.94 5.70
C GLU A 41 -0.24 -1.65 5.14
N VAL A 42 -1.25 -1.76 4.27
CA VAL A 42 -1.95 -0.58 3.75
C VAL A 42 -2.97 -0.10 4.78
N VAL A 43 -2.76 1.10 5.33
CA VAL A 43 -3.61 1.67 6.38
C VAL A 43 -4.61 2.70 5.85
N SER A 44 -4.35 3.26 4.67
CA SER A 44 -5.29 4.15 3.99
C SER A 44 -5.07 4.10 2.49
N GLU A 45 -6.14 3.85 1.75
CA GLU A 45 -6.16 4.03 0.29
C GLU A 45 -7.04 5.23 -0.03
N ALA A 46 -6.43 6.24 -0.65
CA ALA A 46 -7.13 7.39 -1.21
C ALA A 46 -7.37 7.20 -2.73
N ASP A 47 -7.35 5.97 -3.24
CA ASP A 47 -7.67 5.69 -4.64
C ASP A 47 -9.19 5.68 -4.85
N LEU A 48 -9.62 6.74 -5.55
CA LEU A 48 -10.80 6.92 -6.39
C LEU A 48 -11.72 5.69 -6.49
N LEU A 49 -12.94 5.85 -5.96
CA LEU A 49 -14.12 5.08 -6.32
C LEU A 49 -14.28 5.03 -7.85
N GLU A 50 -13.89 3.94 -8.50
CA GLU A 50 -14.50 3.50 -9.75
C GLU A 50 -14.99 2.05 -9.59
N GLU A 51 -16.24 1.99 -9.12
CA GLU A 51 -17.28 1.00 -9.42
C GLU A 51 -17.01 -0.48 -9.08
N ALA A 52 -17.39 -0.86 -7.86
CA ALA A 52 -17.98 -2.18 -7.60
C ALA A 52 -19.41 -2.00 -7.06
N ILE A 53 -20.31 -1.46 -7.90
CA ILE A 53 -21.74 -1.59 -7.67
C ILE A 53 -22.12 -3.02 -8.10
N VAL A 54 -22.15 -3.94 -7.15
CA VAL A 54 -22.82 -5.23 -7.34
C VAL A 54 -24.28 -5.01 -7.04
N HIS A 55 -25.10 -4.85 -8.08
CA HIS A 55 -26.55 -4.95 -7.96
C HIS A 55 -26.94 -6.43 -7.96
N GLU A 56 -27.57 -6.90 -6.86
CA GLU A 56 -28.48 -8.05 -6.86
C GLU A 56 -29.91 -7.58 -6.58
#